data_AF-A0A378LRG6-F1
#
_entry.id   AF-A0A378LRG6-F1
#
_cell.length_a   1.000
_cell.length_b   1.000
_cell.length_c   1.000
_cell.angle_alpha   90.00
_cell.angle_beta   90.00
_cell.angle_gamma   90.00
#
_symmetry.space_group_name_H-M   'P 1'
#
loop_
_entity.id
_entity.type
_entity.pdbx_description
1 polymer ?
#
loop_
_entity_poly.entity_id
_entity_poly.type
_entity_poly.pdbx_seq_one_letter_code
_entity_poly.pdbx_strand_id
1 'polypeptide(L)'
;MGGYQKDSTSSDLNHSTSTNMMFQTLIPKVVSETQSQTNATEVKISSKLMDRLNKLNLGNNPRMLHLIANYPEYGNRLISLFKSLKDLNKVLTPEIEHLIQRNICHLGGVINLLGLLSENNISPDFISAESLFKAAKADETVAQAVRSLHEEDLLDTSSFNLMLAYPEASLKMSQFIIDLQDRAYSGPESPQIFVDKLRASMVQPLQMSTIMDLLAFLLEKNLYGFNLVDLFIRNASNIDQIYKGAKKLISAPDFLMHYFKFLEKYPENANIFAKNIMLLSSVSLLESRSATEDFINVSKLGLGAYHFLNHLHSAGMLDAESYKMVLQNNGILDQEEVIGSLSSLPLMTRFNKTELEHMLHLLSRSLCKSTTDNFLNILEAHHFSCPPAPSIGTCL
;
A
#
# COMPACT_ATOMS: atom_id res chain seq x y z
N MET A 1 7.99 -56.30 -25.56
CA MET A 1 8.00 -56.31 -27.04
C MET A 1 8.95 -55.21 -27.49
N GLY A 2 10.00 -55.60 -28.23
CA GLY A 2 10.90 -54.79 -29.08
C GLY A 2 11.55 -53.56 -28.44
N GLY A 3 12.86 -53.39 -28.37
CA GLY A 3 14.00 -54.12 -28.92
C GLY A 3 15.23 -53.22 -28.66
N TYR A 4 16.34 -53.81 -28.19
CA TYR A 4 17.67 -53.85 -28.84
C TYR A 4 18.30 -52.46 -29.12
N GLN A 5 19.52 -52.12 -28.72
CA GLN A 5 20.78 -52.88 -28.58
C GLN A 5 21.77 -51.93 -27.84
N LYS A 6 22.52 -52.31 -26.77
CA LYS A 6 23.82 -53.05 -26.77
C LYS A 6 24.91 -52.34 -27.59
N ASP A 7 26.16 -52.11 -27.17
CA ASP A 7 27.13 -52.86 -26.35
C ASP A 7 28.26 -51.84 -25.97
N SER A 8 28.73 -51.70 -24.72
CA SER A 8 29.76 -52.47 -23.99
C SER A 8 31.17 -52.49 -24.61
N THR A 9 32.19 -52.09 -23.83
CA THR A 9 33.51 -52.73 -23.60
C THR A 9 34.39 -51.81 -22.74
N SER A 10 34.65 -52.14 -21.47
CA SER A 10 35.78 -52.95 -20.92
C SER A 10 37.07 -52.11 -20.81
N SER A 11 37.51 -51.78 -19.59
CA SER A 11 38.53 -52.53 -18.81
C SER A 11 39.91 -52.49 -19.51
N ASP A 12 41.03 -52.14 -18.88
CA ASP A 12 41.59 -52.72 -17.66
C ASP A 12 42.96 -52.09 -17.33
N LEU A 13 43.36 -52.27 -16.04
CA LEU A 13 44.71 -52.55 -15.52
C LEU A 13 45.85 -51.53 -15.77
N ASN A 14 46.29 -50.77 -14.74
CA ASN A 14 47.19 -51.13 -13.63
C ASN A 14 48.62 -51.61 -13.98
N HIS A 15 49.55 -50.92 -13.29
CA HIS A 15 50.90 -51.28 -12.86
C HIS A 15 52.11 -51.16 -13.80
N SER A 16 53.00 -50.22 -13.44
CA SER A 16 54.40 -50.48 -13.04
C SER A 16 55.09 -49.13 -12.75
N THR A 17 55.49 -48.80 -11.51
CA THR A 17 56.88 -48.89 -10.96
C THR A 17 57.97 -48.31 -11.89
N SER A 18 58.97 -47.51 -11.49
CA SER A 18 59.47 -47.00 -10.20
C SER A 18 60.69 -46.09 -10.52
N THR A 19 61.11 -45.27 -9.54
CA THR A 19 62.51 -44.86 -9.23
C THR A 19 63.09 -43.52 -9.74
N ASN A 20 63.21 -42.59 -8.79
CA ASN A 20 64.35 -41.71 -8.43
C ASN A 20 64.80 -40.49 -9.27
N MET A 21 64.71 -39.35 -8.55
CA MET A 21 65.75 -38.38 -8.18
C MET A 21 66.18 -37.21 -9.11
N MET A 22 65.96 -36.01 -8.53
CA MET A 22 66.82 -34.82 -8.41
C MET A 22 67.02 -33.81 -9.58
N PHE A 23 66.58 -32.56 -9.30
CA PHE A 23 67.29 -31.26 -9.41
C PHE A 23 68.12 -30.95 -10.68
N GLN A 24 68.10 -29.80 -11.36
CA GLN A 24 67.55 -28.46 -11.14
C GLN A 24 67.91 -27.60 -12.41
N THR A 25 67.08 -26.59 -12.72
CA THR A 25 67.44 -25.27 -13.31
C THR A 25 68.09 -25.11 -14.70
N LEU A 26 67.42 -24.40 -15.63
CA LEU A 26 67.70 -23.01 -16.07
C LEU A 26 66.87 -22.58 -17.32
N ILE A 27 66.13 -21.49 -17.16
CA ILE A 27 65.27 -20.69 -18.07
C ILE A 27 66.17 -19.71 -18.91
N PRO A 28 65.80 -18.93 -19.99
CA PRO A 28 64.49 -18.56 -20.61
C PRO A 28 64.40 -18.39 -22.18
N LYS A 29 63.18 -17.99 -22.62
CA LYS A 29 62.83 -16.98 -23.68
C LYS A 29 62.77 -17.51 -25.15
N VAL A 30 61.71 -17.32 -25.96
CA VAL A 30 60.80 -16.17 -26.24
C VAL A 30 59.52 -16.68 -26.99
N VAL A 31 58.31 -16.29 -26.50
CA VAL A 31 57.05 -15.81 -27.19
C VAL A 31 56.46 -16.71 -28.33
N SER A 32 55.19 -17.16 -28.34
CA SER A 32 53.92 -16.40 -28.28
C SER A 32 52.69 -17.24 -27.88
N GLU A 33 51.77 -16.61 -27.11
CA GLU A 33 50.28 -16.60 -27.20
C GLU A 33 49.50 -17.94 -27.27
N THR A 34 48.53 -18.27 -26.40
CA THR A 34 47.32 -17.49 -26.07
C THR A 34 46.62 -18.05 -24.79
N GLN A 35 46.68 -17.24 -23.71
CA GLN A 35 45.62 -16.81 -22.77
C GLN A 35 44.39 -17.68 -22.43
N SER A 36 44.24 -17.99 -21.13
CA SER A 36 43.05 -17.65 -20.35
C SER A 36 43.46 -17.42 -18.89
N GLN A 37 43.67 -16.13 -18.56
CA GLN A 37 43.93 -15.63 -17.22
C GLN A 37 42.59 -15.56 -16.45
N THR A 38 42.42 -16.37 -15.42
CA THR A 38 41.49 -16.06 -14.33
C THR A 38 42.22 -15.18 -13.33
N ASN A 39 41.91 -13.87 -13.37
CA ASN A 39 42.33 -12.90 -12.37
C ASN A 39 41.73 -13.28 -11.00
N ALA A 40 42.52 -13.92 -10.15
CA ALA A 40 42.27 -13.96 -8.72
C ALA A 40 42.62 -12.58 -8.16
N THR A 41 41.64 -11.68 -8.10
CA THR A 41 41.76 -10.42 -7.39
C THR A 41 41.98 -10.73 -5.92
N GLU A 42 43.20 -10.52 -5.42
CA GLU A 42 43.53 -10.72 -4.01
C GLU A 42 42.69 -9.75 -3.16
N VAL A 43 41.70 -10.32 -2.48
CA VAL A 43 40.70 -9.58 -1.69
C VAL A 43 41.38 -8.94 -0.48
N LYS A 44 41.66 -7.63 -0.55
CA LYS A 44 42.39 -6.90 0.49
C LYS A 44 41.46 -6.42 1.60
N ILE A 45 41.18 -7.27 2.58
CA ILE A 45 40.45 -6.89 3.81
C ILE A 45 41.43 -6.27 4.82
N SER A 46 41.04 -5.17 5.47
CA SER A 46 41.83 -4.55 6.53
C SER A 46 42.14 -5.55 7.66
N SER A 47 43.40 -5.62 8.09
CA SER A 47 43.85 -6.49 9.19
C SER A 47 42.99 -6.34 10.45
N LYS A 48 42.63 -5.10 10.82
CA LYS A 48 41.74 -4.81 11.96
C LYS A 48 40.35 -5.46 11.84
N LEU A 49 39.79 -5.57 10.63
CA LEU A 49 38.49 -6.22 10.42
C LEU A 49 38.65 -7.74 10.46
N MET A 50 39.74 -8.27 9.88
CA MET A 50 40.05 -9.69 9.90
C MET A 50 40.28 -10.21 11.33
N ASP A 51 41.02 -9.45 12.15
CA ASP A 51 41.23 -9.77 13.56
C ASP A 51 39.90 -9.85 14.33
N ARG A 52 38.96 -8.95 14.04
CA ARG A 52 37.62 -8.97 14.66
C ARG A 52 36.80 -10.18 14.21
N LEU A 53 36.82 -10.51 12.92
CA LEU A 53 36.14 -11.71 12.41
C LEU A 53 36.69 -12.98 13.05
N ASN A 54 38.02 -13.09 13.17
CA ASN A 54 38.68 -14.22 13.80
C ASN A 54 38.29 -14.35 15.28
N LYS A 55 38.28 -13.24 16.03
CA LYS A 55 37.81 -13.23 17.44
C LYS A 55 36.36 -13.69 17.61
N LEU A 56 35.51 -13.47 16.60
CA LEU A 56 34.10 -13.88 16.62
C LEU A 56 33.88 -15.30 16.01
N ASN A 57 34.95 -15.98 15.60
CA ASN A 57 34.91 -17.24 14.84
C ASN A 57 34.06 -17.11 13.56
N LEU A 58 34.22 -16.00 12.83
CA LEU A 58 33.54 -15.67 11.57
C LEU A 58 34.51 -15.58 10.37
N GLY A 59 35.82 -15.56 10.63
CA GLY A 59 36.86 -15.31 9.61
C GLY A 59 37.05 -16.41 8.57
N ASN A 60 36.45 -17.59 8.76
CA ASN A 60 36.60 -18.72 7.83
C ASN A 60 35.48 -18.80 6.77
N ASN A 61 34.47 -17.91 6.83
CA ASN A 61 33.35 -17.97 5.89
C ASN A 61 33.65 -17.14 4.62
N PRO A 62 33.81 -17.78 3.44
CA PRO A 62 34.21 -17.08 2.22
C PRO A 62 33.18 -16.05 1.76
N ARG A 63 31.88 -16.27 1.99
CA ARG A 63 30.82 -15.30 1.65
C ARG A 63 30.90 -14.05 2.51
N MET A 64 31.19 -14.20 3.81
CA MET A 64 31.36 -13.07 4.72
C MET A 64 32.58 -12.23 4.33
N LEU A 65 33.69 -12.88 4.00
CA LEU A 65 34.91 -12.21 3.52
C LEU A 65 34.64 -11.46 2.21
N HIS A 66 33.94 -12.10 1.26
CA HIS A 66 33.56 -11.49 -0.01
C HIS A 66 32.68 -10.25 0.18
N LEU A 67 31.67 -10.30 1.06
CA LEU A 67 30.83 -9.14 1.37
C LEU A 67 31.62 -7.98 1.97
N ILE A 68 32.54 -8.24 2.89
CA ILE A 68 33.36 -7.20 3.53
C ILE A 68 34.34 -6.59 2.53
N ALA A 69 34.87 -7.39 1.61
CA ALA A 69 35.75 -6.93 0.54
C ALA A 69 35.06 -6.00 -0.44
N ASN A 70 33.83 -6.33 -0.83
CA ASN A 70 33.06 -5.54 -1.78
C ASN A 70 32.47 -4.27 -1.16
N TYR A 71 32.29 -4.25 0.17
CA TYR A 71 31.71 -3.12 0.90
C TYR A 71 32.53 -2.75 2.15
N PRO A 72 33.80 -2.32 1.99
CA PRO A 72 34.73 -2.11 3.10
C PRO A 72 34.26 -1.01 4.07
N GLU A 73 33.58 0.02 3.55
CA GLU A 73 33.00 1.12 4.34
C GLU A 73 31.94 0.63 5.35
N TYR A 74 31.26 -0.48 5.01
CA TYR A 74 30.24 -1.10 5.86
C TYR A 74 30.80 -2.26 6.70
N GLY A 75 32.12 -2.50 6.67
CA GLY A 75 32.75 -3.68 7.27
C GLY A 75 32.40 -3.89 8.75
N ASN A 76 32.37 -2.82 9.55
CA ASN A 76 31.97 -2.93 10.97
C ASN A 76 30.49 -3.33 11.13
N ARG A 77 29.59 -2.80 10.29
CA ARG A 77 28.16 -3.14 10.32
C ARG A 77 27.95 -4.58 9.84
N LEU A 78 28.65 -5.01 8.80
CA LEU A 78 28.63 -6.40 8.33
C LEU A 78 29.07 -7.37 9.41
N ILE A 79 30.17 -7.08 10.12
CA ILE A 79 30.62 -7.92 11.24
C ILE A 79 29.54 -8.02 12.33
N SER A 80 28.90 -6.91 12.70
CA SER A 80 27.81 -6.90 13.69
C SER A 80 26.58 -7.70 13.20
N LEU A 81 26.24 -7.61 11.92
CA LEU A 81 25.18 -8.41 11.32
C LEU A 81 25.52 -9.91 11.37
N PHE A 82 26.72 -10.31 10.95
CA PHE A 82 27.14 -11.71 10.97
C PHE A 82 27.16 -12.29 12.39
N LYS A 83 27.56 -11.48 13.37
CA LYS A 83 27.42 -11.85 14.78
C LYS A 83 25.95 -12.08 15.15
N SER A 84 25.06 -11.15 14.82
CA SER A 84 23.62 -11.26 15.12
C SER A 84 22.98 -12.48 14.46
N LEU A 85 23.32 -12.76 13.19
CA LEU A 85 22.87 -13.96 12.48
C LEU A 85 23.36 -15.25 13.17
N LYS A 86 24.63 -15.27 13.59
CA LYS A 86 25.20 -16.41 14.32
C LYS A 86 24.52 -16.61 15.67
N ASP A 87 24.28 -15.53 16.43
CA ASP A 87 23.63 -15.59 17.74
C ASP A 87 22.18 -16.12 17.62
N LEU A 88 21.52 -15.87 16.49
CA LEU A 88 20.19 -16.40 16.15
C LEU A 88 20.23 -17.76 15.42
N ASN A 89 21.39 -18.41 15.33
CA ASN A 89 21.60 -19.67 14.60
C ASN A 89 21.15 -19.63 13.12
N LYS A 90 21.20 -18.47 12.46
CA LYS A 90 20.91 -18.31 11.03
C LYS A 90 22.18 -18.40 10.19
N VAL A 91 22.17 -19.30 9.21
CA VAL A 91 23.28 -19.47 8.26
C VAL A 91 23.20 -18.40 7.16
N LEU A 92 24.34 -17.87 6.73
CA LEU A 92 24.43 -16.96 5.59
C LEU A 92 24.22 -17.73 4.27
N THR A 93 22.98 -17.74 3.76
CA THR A 93 22.61 -18.35 2.48
C THR A 93 22.85 -17.38 1.30
N PRO A 94 22.85 -17.86 0.03
CA PRO A 94 22.92 -16.98 -1.14
C PRO A 94 21.82 -15.91 -1.15
N GLU A 95 20.62 -16.25 -0.69
CA GLU A 95 19.48 -15.33 -0.65
C GLU A 95 19.72 -14.21 0.37
N ILE A 96 20.21 -14.54 1.57
CA ILE A 96 20.57 -13.55 2.59
C ILE A 96 21.74 -12.69 2.12
N GLU A 97 22.75 -13.29 1.47
CA GLU A 97 23.85 -12.53 0.86
C GLU A 97 23.33 -11.51 -0.16
N HIS A 98 22.40 -11.90 -1.02
CA HIS A 98 21.78 -10.99 -2.00
C HIS A 98 20.97 -9.87 -1.31
N LEU A 99 20.19 -10.19 -0.27
CA LEU A 99 19.45 -9.20 0.50
C LEU A 99 20.37 -8.19 1.20
N ILE A 100 21.51 -8.64 1.73
CA ILE A 100 22.54 -7.79 2.33
C ILE A 100 23.08 -6.81 1.28
N GLN A 101 23.46 -7.30 0.10
CA GLN A 101 24.01 -6.47 -0.97
C GLN A 101 23.00 -5.40 -1.40
N ARG A 102 21.73 -5.77 -1.57
CA ARG A 102 20.67 -4.86 -2.00
C ARG A 102 20.31 -3.80 -0.95
N ASN A 103 20.59 -4.05 0.33
CA ASN A 103 20.21 -3.18 1.45
C ASN A 103 21.42 -2.75 2.31
N ILE A 104 22.61 -2.65 1.72
CA ILE A 104 23.87 -2.41 2.44
C ILE A 104 23.85 -1.15 3.32
N CYS A 105 23.16 -0.10 2.87
CA CYS A 105 23.00 1.14 3.62
C CYS A 105 22.12 1.00 4.87
N HIS A 106 21.21 0.02 4.89
CA HIS A 106 20.22 -0.20 5.94
C HIS A 106 20.58 -1.34 6.91
N LEU A 107 21.80 -1.86 6.87
CA LEU A 107 22.20 -2.96 7.77
C LEU A 107 22.11 -2.61 9.25
N GLY A 108 22.26 -1.32 9.61
CA GLY A 108 22.05 -0.86 10.98
C GLY A 108 20.64 -1.18 11.48
N GLY A 109 19.63 -0.91 10.66
CA GLY A 109 18.24 -1.23 10.98
C GLY A 109 17.99 -2.73 11.04
N VAL A 110 18.59 -3.53 10.15
CA VAL A 110 18.47 -5.00 10.24
C VAL A 110 19.02 -5.51 11.56
N ILE A 111 20.19 -5.03 12.00
CA ILE A 111 20.79 -5.41 13.28
C ILE A 111 19.87 -5.01 14.45
N ASN A 112 19.30 -3.81 14.40
CA ASN A 112 18.35 -3.33 15.41
C ASN A 112 17.13 -4.28 15.50
N LEU A 113 16.50 -4.60 14.36
CA LEU A 113 15.35 -5.51 14.31
C LEU A 113 15.67 -6.92 14.79
N LEU A 114 16.86 -7.47 14.45
CA LEU A 114 17.32 -8.75 14.97
C LEU A 114 17.56 -8.70 16.49
N GLY A 115 18.04 -7.57 17.00
CA GLY A 115 18.16 -7.30 18.44
C GLY A 115 16.81 -7.39 19.15
N LEU A 116 15.78 -6.75 18.61
CA LEU A 116 14.42 -6.81 19.16
C LEU A 116 13.87 -8.24 19.24
N LEU A 117 14.19 -9.11 18.29
CA LEU A 117 13.79 -10.52 18.37
C LEU A 117 14.37 -11.20 19.60
N SER A 118 15.67 -10.99 19.84
CA SER A 118 16.36 -11.56 20.99
C SER A 118 15.88 -10.98 22.31
N GLU A 119 15.61 -9.67 22.36
CA GLU A 119 15.12 -8.96 23.55
C GLU A 119 13.72 -9.44 23.95
N ASN A 120 12.86 -9.74 22.97
CA ASN A 120 11.45 -10.08 23.19
C ASN A 120 11.17 -11.60 23.08
N ASN A 121 12.20 -12.45 23.05
CA ASN A 121 12.09 -13.91 22.91
C ASN A 121 11.25 -14.37 21.69
N ILE A 122 11.27 -13.60 20.60
CA ILE A 122 10.54 -13.94 19.38
C ILE A 122 11.40 -14.87 18.53
N SER A 123 10.85 -16.05 18.19
CA SER A 123 11.60 -17.02 17.40
C SER A 123 11.86 -16.49 15.98
N PRO A 124 13.13 -16.47 15.52
CA PRO A 124 13.50 -15.98 14.20
C PRO A 124 13.08 -16.92 13.07
N ASP A 125 12.52 -18.10 13.38
CA ASP A 125 12.06 -19.08 12.37
C ASP A 125 10.71 -18.70 11.75
N PHE A 126 9.92 -17.85 12.42
CA PHE A 126 8.63 -17.39 11.93
C PHE A 126 8.70 -16.08 11.14
N ILE A 127 9.92 -15.60 10.86
CA ILE A 127 10.16 -14.30 10.25
C ILE A 127 11.00 -14.48 9.00
N SER A 128 10.50 -13.97 7.87
CA SER A 128 11.25 -14.02 6.62
C SER A 128 12.39 -13.00 6.66
N ALA A 129 13.55 -13.38 6.12
CA ALA A 129 14.67 -12.46 5.97
C ALA A 129 14.26 -11.25 5.11
N GLU A 130 13.49 -11.46 4.04
CA GLU A 130 13.02 -10.38 3.17
C GLU A 130 12.21 -9.33 3.92
N SER A 131 11.28 -9.74 4.80
CA SER A 131 10.50 -8.81 5.62
C SER A 131 11.39 -7.99 6.57
N LEU A 132 12.38 -8.61 7.21
CA LEU A 132 13.35 -7.90 8.06
C LEU A 132 14.14 -6.85 7.27
N PHE A 133 14.68 -7.23 6.12
CA PHE A 133 15.45 -6.31 5.27
C PHE A 133 14.60 -5.18 4.71
N LYS A 134 13.33 -5.44 4.39
CA LYS A 134 12.37 -4.40 3.96
C LYS A 134 12.04 -3.44 5.10
N ALA A 135 11.73 -3.96 6.27
CA ALA A 135 11.38 -3.18 7.47
C ALA A 135 12.55 -2.35 8.02
N ALA A 136 13.79 -2.77 7.77
CA ALA A 136 14.99 -2.07 8.23
C ALA A 136 15.13 -0.63 7.72
N LYS A 137 14.32 -0.20 6.74
CA LYS A 137 14.27 1.19 6.28
C LYS A 137 13.52 2.13 7.23
N ALA A 138 12.64 1.58 8.06
CA ALA A 138 11.86 2.28 9.07
C ALA A 138 12.02 1.55 10.42
N ASP A 139 13.24 1.13 10.74
CA ASP A 139 13.55 0.31 11.91
C ASP A 139 13.22 1.04 13.23
N GLU A 140 13.43 2.36 13.30
CA GLU A 140 13.09 3.16 14.48
C GLU A 140 11.58 3.13 14.75
N THR A 141 10.75 3.31 13.71
CA THR A 141 9.29 3.25 13.77
C THR A 141 8.82 1.88 14.27
N VAL A 142 9.39 0.81 13.70
CA VAL A 142 9.07 -0.56 14.11
C VAL A 142 9.54 -0.82 15.55
N ALA A 143 10.74 -0.39 15.91
CA ALA A 143 11.30 -0.59 17.24
C ALA A 143 10.46 0.08 18.32
N GLN A 144 10.01 1.31 18.06
CA GLN A 144 9.12 2.01 18.98
C GLN A 144 7.76 1.29 19.10
N ALA A 145 7.16 0.87 17.98
CA ALA A 145 5.90 0.12 18.00
C ALA A 145 5.99 -1.20 18.78
N VAL A 146 7.08 -1.95 18.57
CA VAL A 146 7.35 -3.21 19.28
C VAL A 146 7.50 -2.98 20.78
N ARG A 147 8.24 -1.94 21.18
CA ARG A 147 8.40 -1.60 22.60
C ARG A 147 7.08 -1.19 23.24
N SER A 148 6.26 -0.38 22.57
CA SER A 148 4.93 -0.01 23.07
C SER A 148 4.01 -1.21 23.26
N LEU A 149 4.03 -2.17 22.32
CA LEU A 149 3.27 -3.41 22.50
C LEU A 149 3.82 -4.30 23.61
N HIS A 150 5.15 -4.32 23.80
CA HIS A 150 5.78 -5.09 24.87
C HIS A 150 5.43 -4.54 26.25
N GLU A 151 5.43 -3.22 26.42
CA GLU A 151 5.08 -2.54 27.67
C GLU A 151 3.65 -2.86 28.13
N GLU A 152 2.73 -3.09 27.19
CA GLU A 152 1.33 -3.43 27.45
C GLU A 152 1.04 -4.95 27.44
N ASP A 153 2.07 -5.80 27.40
CA ASP A 153 1.94 -7.27 27.28
C ASP A 153 1.11 -7.74 26.05
N LEU A 154 1.08 -6.94 24.98
CA LEU A 154 0.36 -7.21 23.72
C LEU A 154 1.27 -7.69 22.58
N LEU A 155 2.58 -7.79 22.82
CA LEU A 155 3.54 -8.24 21.82
C LEU A 155 3.59 -9.77 21.73
N ASP A 156 3.34 -10.27 20.52
CA ASP A 156 3.49 -11.66 20.14
C ASP A 156 4.15 -11.79 18.75
N THR A 157 4.41 -13.02 18.31
CA THR A 157 5.01 -13.28 16.98
C THR A 157 4.13 -12.74 15.84
N SER A 158 2.81 -12.68 16.02
CA SER A 158 1.87 -12.26 14.97
C SER A 158 1.87 -10.74 14.79
N SER A 159 1.81 -10.01 15.89
CA SER A 159 1.89 -8.55 15.94
C SER A 159 3.27 -8.06 15.51
N PHE A 160 4.35 -8.73 15.90
CA PHE A 160 5.69 -8.40 15.39
C PHE A 160 5.76 -8.58 13.86
N ASN A 161 5.26 -9.70 13.33
CA ASN A 161 5.20 -9.92 11.89
C ASN A 161 4.34 -8.88 11.16
N LEU A 162 3.25 -8.43 11.79
CA LEU A 162 2.42 -7.36 11.26
C LEU A 162 3.21 -6.04 11.17
N MET A 163 3.99 -5.69 12.20
CA MET A 163 4.85 -4.51 12.17
C MET A 163 5.89 -4.59 11.05
N LEU A 164 6.46 -5.76 10.80
CA LEU A 164 7.40 -5.96 9.69
C LEU A 164 6.73 -5.89 8.31
N ALA A 165 5.47 -6.32 8.19
CA ALA A 165 4.72 -6.26 6.94
C ALA A 165 4.40 -4.81 6.53
N TYR A 166 4.13 -3.95 7.52
CA TYR A 166 3.74 -2.55 7.35
C TYR A 166 4.60 -1.61 8.21
N PRO A 167 5.92 -1.51 7.93
CA PRO A 167 6.86 -0.86 8.85
C PRO A 167 6.58 0.63 9.03
N GLU A 168 6.11 1.33 8.01
CA GLU A 168 5.75 2.75 8.10
C GLU A 168 4.45 3.00 8.89
N ALA A 169 3.55 2.01 8.94
CA ALA A 169 2.28 2.10 9.69
C ALA A 169 2.36 1.48 11.09
N SER A 170 3.49 0.86 11.44
CA SER A 170 3.68 0.09 12.67
C SER A 170 3.30 0.86 13.94
N LEU A 171 3.69 2.12 14.07
CA LEU A 171 3.30 2.96 15.20
C LEU A 171 1.79 3.13 15.33
N LYS A 172 1.10 3.45 14.24
CA LYS A 172 -0.36 3.60 14.23
C LYS A 172 -1.04 2.28 14.56
N MET A 173 -0.50 1.17 14.07
CA MET A 173 -1.02 -0.17 14.37
C MET A 173 -0.85 -0.52 15.85
N SER A 174 0.33 -0.28 16.43
CA SER A 174 0.57 -0.54 17.85
C SER A 174 -0.35 0.29 18.74
N GLN A 175 -0.49 1.59 18.46
CA GLN A 175 -1.39 2.45 19.22
C GLN A 175 -2.84 1.97 19.11
N PHE A 176 -3.29 1.61 17.90
CA PHE A 176 -4.66 1.12 17.72
C PHE A 176 -4.92 -0.20 18.46
N ILE A 177 -3.94 -1.11 18.50
CA ILE A 177 -4.00 -2.36 19.27
C ILE A 177 -4.16 -2.07 20.76
N ILE A 178 -3.39 -1.13 21.30
CA ILE A 178 -3.48 -0.67 22.70
C ILE A 178 -4.85 -0.03 22.95
N ASP A 179 -5.30 0.88 22.08
CA ASP A 179 -6.60 1.55 22.23
C ASP A 179 -7.78 0.56 22.21
N LEU A 180 -7.68 -0.53 21.44
CA LEU A 180 -8.67 -1.60 21.44
C LEU A 180 -8.68 -2.36 22.78
N GLN A 181 -7.50 -2.65 23.32
CA GLN A 181 -7.34 -3.33 24.61
C GLN A 181 -7.88 -2.47 25.76
N ASP A 182 -7.56 -1.18 25.78
CA ASP A 182 -8.01 -0.22 26.81
C ASP A 182 -9.53 -0.07 26.86
N ARG A 183 -10.20 -0.24 25.72
CA ARG A 183 -11.66 -0.22 25.61
C ARG A 183 -12.32 -1.57 25.92
N ALA A 184 -11.53 -2.56 26.36
CA ALA A 184 -11.96 -3.90 26.72
C ALA A 184 -12.70 -4.65 25.61
N TYR A 185 -12.33 -4.41 24.34
CA TYR A 185 -12.85 -5.19 23.23
C TYR A 185 -12.42 -6.65 23.36
N SER A 186 -13.40 -7.56 23.37
CA SER A 186 -13.19 -9.00 23.60
C SER A 186 -13.91 -9.85 22.55
N GLY A 187 -13.55 -11.13 22.48
CA GLY A 187 -14.13 -12.05 21.50
C GLY A 187 -13.80 -11.63 20.05
N PRO A 188 -14.78 -11.48 19.15
CA PRO A 188 -14.54 -11.17 17.74
C PRO A 188 -13.82 -9.82 17.55
N GLU A 189 -13.91 -8.91 18.51
CA GLU A 189 -13.34 -7.56 18.43
C GLU A 189 -11.96 -7.45 19.11
N SER A 190 -11.42 -8.59 19.57
CA SER A 190 -10.14 -8.62 20.28
C SER A 190 -8.95 -8.15 19.42
N PRO A 191 -7.91 -7.57 20.04
CA PRO A 191 -6.70 -7.16 19.33
C PRO A 191 -6.05 -8.29 18.51
N GLN A 192 -6.12 -9.54 18.98
CA GLN A 192 -5.54 -10.68 18.26
C GLN A 192 -6.22 -10.93 16.91
N ILE A 193 -7.56 -10.91 16.86
CA ILE A 193 -8.29 -11.17 15.61
C ILE A 193 -8.07 -10.00 14.64
N PHE A 194 -7.95 -8.77 15.15
CA PHE A 194 -7.54 -7.63 14.35
C PHE A 194 -6.15 -7.84 13.70
N VAL A 195 -5.16 -8.26 14.49
CA VAL A 195 -3.81 -8.57 14.00
C VAL A 195 -3.84 -9.66 12.92
N ASP A 196 -4.59 -10.74 13.15
CA ASP A 196 -4.71 -11.84 12.20
C ASP A 196 -5.33 -11.41 10.87
N LYS A 197 -6.38 -10.57 10.91
CA LYS A 197 -7.00 -10.02 9.70
C LYS A 197 -6.06 -9.15 8.89
N LEU A 198 -5.35 -8.23 9.54
CA LEU A 198 -4.42 -7.35 8.82
C LEU A 198 -3.24 -8.14 8.26
N ARG A 199 -2.73 -9.14 8.99
CA ARG A 199 -1.65 -10.01 8.52
C ARG A 199 -2.07 -10.88 7.32
N ALA A 200 -3.31 -11.38 7.33
CA ALA A 200 -3.86 -12.14 6.21
C ALA A 200 -4.21 -11.25 5.00
N SER A 201 -4.20 -9.92 5.17
CA SER A 201 -4.53 -8.99 4.10
C SER A 201 -3.36 -8.75 3.16
N MET A 202 -3.66 -8.62 1.87
CA MET A 202 -2.69 -8.29 0.80
C MET A 202 -2.75 -6.79 0.44
N VAL A 203 -3.04 -5.94 1.43
CA VAL A 203 -3.24 -4.50 1.22
C VAL A 203 -1.90 -3.81 0.96
N GLN A 204 -1.88 -2.82 0.06
CA GLN A 204 -0.66 -2.05 -0.21
C GLN A 204 -0.31 -1.14 1.00
N PRO A 205 0.98 -0.89 1.29
CA PRO A 205 1.38 -0.09 2.45
C PRO A 205 0.71 1.30 2.54
N LEU A 206 0.58 1.99 1.42
CA LEU A 206 -0.07 3.31 1.37
C LEU A 206 -1.55 3.22 1.78
N GLN A 207 -2.27 2.22 1.25
CA GLN A 207 -3.68 1.99 1.58
C GLN A 207 -3.83 1.59 3.04
N MET A 208 -2.91 0.76 3.56
CA MET A 208 -2.92 0.35 4.96
C MET A 208 -2.78 1.54 5.91
N SER A 209 -1.93 2.52 5.60
CA SER A 209 -1.87 3.75 6.40
C SER A 209 -3.23 4.47 6.45
N THR A 210 -3.92 4.60 5.31
CA THR A 210 -5.25 5.23 5.27
C THR A 210 -6.30 4.40 6.04
N ILE A 211 -6.24 3.07 5.96
CA ILE A 211 -7.08 2.18 6.77
C ILE A 211 -6.88 2.46 8.26
N MET A 212 -5.63 2.52 8.71
CA MET A 212 -5.32 2.80 10.13
C MET A 212 -5.81 4.18 10.57
N ASP A 213 -5.65 5.21 9.73
CA ASP A 213 -6.16 6.55 10.02
C ASP A 213 -7.69 6.58 10.12
N LEU A 214 -8.39 5.79 9.29
CA LEU A 214 -9.83 5.67 9.33
C LEU A 214 -10.31 4.90 10.56
N LEU A 215 -9.67 3.79 10.90
CA LEU A 215 -10.02 2.98 12.06
C LEU A 215 -9.80 3.76 13.36
N ALA A 216 -8.65 4.40 13.52
CA ALA A 216 -8.37 5.24 14.68
C ALA A 216 -9.40 6.38 14.82
N PHE A 217 -9.75 7.04 13.70
CA PHE A 217 -10.79 8.06 13.68
C PHE A 217 -12.15 7.53 14.18
N LEU A 218 -12.56 6.34 13.73
CA LEU A 218 -13.85 5.77 14.13
C LEU A 218 -13.86 5.29 15.57
N LEU A 219 -12.72 4.79 16.05
CA LEU A 219 -12.54 4.44 17.46
C LEU A 219 -12.65 5.69 18.34
N GLU A 220 -11.97 6.78 18.00
CA GLU A 220 -12.06 8.07 18.71
C GLU A 220 -13.51 8.58 18.81
N LYS A 221 -14.32 8.37 17.77
CA LYS A 221 -15.73 8.79 17.73
C LYS A 221 -16.73 7.79 18.32
N ASN A 222 -16.25 6.67 18.89
CA ASN A 222 -17.09 5.57 19.38
C ASN A 222 -18.03 4.99 18.30
N LEU A 223 -17.58 5.00 17.05
CA LEU A 223 -18.29 4.46 15.88
C LEU A 223 -17.57 3.23 15.31
N TYR A 224 -16.53 2.75 15.98
CA TYR A 224 -15.83 1.55 15.59
C TYR A 224 -16.75 0.33 15.73
N GLY A 225 -16.79 -0.48 14.68
CA GLY A 225 -17.36 -1.81 14.68
C GLY A 225 -16.40 -2.75 13.96
N PHE A 226 -16.23 -3.96 14.48
CA PHE A 226 -15.23 -4.90 13.95
C PHE A 226 -15.45 -5.29 12.47
N ASN A 227 -16.70 -5.24 12.00
CA ASN A 227 -17.04 -5.43 10.59
C ASN A 227 -16.43 -4.36 9.66
N LEU A 228 -16.05 -3.18 10.18
CA LEU A 228 -15.43 -2.11 9.40
C LEU A 228 -14.00 -2.47 8.96
N VAL A 229 -13.30 -3.31 9.73
CA VAL A 229 -11.98 -3.82 9.33
C VAL A 229 -12.09 -4.60 8.02
N ASP A 230 -13.05 -5.53 7.93
CA ASP A 230 -13.28 -6.31 6.70
C ASP A 230 -13.76 -5.41 5.56
N LEU A 231 -14.65 -4.45 5.86
CA LEU A 231 -15.12 -3.48 4.88
C LEU A 231 -13.97 -2.73 4.23
N PHE A 232 -13.02 -2.23 5.03
CA PHE A 232 -11.90 -1.43 4.53
C PHE A 232 -10.86 -2.27 3.80
N ILE A 233 -10.58 -3.49 4.27
CA ILE A 233 -9.68 -4.42 3.57
C ILE A 233 -10.26 -4.79 2.20
N ARG A 234 -11.56 -5.15 2.13
CA ARG A 234 -12.24 -5.48 0.87
C ARG A 234 -12.25 -4.32 -0.13
N ASN A 235 -12.29 -3.09 0.36
CA ASN A 235 -12.36 -1.88 -0.45
C ASN A 235 -11.06 -1.06 -0.44
N ALA A 236 -9.92 -1.71 -0.20
CA ALA A 236 -8.62 -1.03 -0.04
C ALA A 236 -8.23 -0.16 -1.25
N SER A 237 -8.63 -0.55 -2.47
CA SER A 237 -8.40 0.24 -3.70
C SER A 237 -9.10 1.61 -3.68
N ASN A 238 -10.20 1.74 -2.93
CA ASN A 238 -11.01 2.95 -2.84
C ASN A 238 -10.87 3.67 -1.48
N ILE A 239 -9.97 3.21 -0.60
CA ILE A 239 -9.90 3.67 0.79
C ILE A 239 -9.76 5.18 0.95
N ASP A 240 -9.06 5.86 0.03
CA ASP A 240 -8.91 7.31 0.08
C ASP A 240 -10.23 8.06 -0.17
N GLN A 241 -11.11 7.53 -1.04
CA GLN A 241 -12.44 8.11 -1.26
C GLN A 241 -13.36 7.86 -0.07
N ILE A 242 -13.26 6.67 0.52
CA ILE A 242 -13.96 6.29 1.76
C ILE A 242 -13.56 7.23 2.89
N TYR A 243 -12.26 7.44 3.08
CA TYR A 243 -11.71 8.33 4.10
C TYR A 243 -12.18 9.78 3.91
N LYS A 244 -12.14 10.29 2.67
CA LYS A 244 -12.64 11.63 2.34
C LYS A 244 -14.13 11.78 2.64
N GLY A 245 -14.94 10.78 2.34
CA GLY A 245 -16.38 10.81 2.65
C GLY A 245 -16.65 10.74 4.15
N ALA A 246 -15.97 9.84 4.88
CA ALA A 246 -16.08 9.74 6.33
C ALA A 246 -15.70 11.07 7.03
N LYS A 247 -14.61 11.71 6.60
CA LYS A 247 -14.19 13.04 7.10
C LYS A 247 -15.26 14.12 6.89
N LYS A 248 -16.04 14.06 5.81
CA LYS A 248 -17.12 15.02 5.54
C LYS A 248 -18.30 14.85 6.48
N LEU A 249 -18.59 13.61 6.86
CA LEU A 249 -19.70 13.28 7.76
C LEU A 249 -19.32 13.40 9.24
N ILE A 250 -18.13 13.92 9.57
CA ILE A 250 -17.67 14.08 10.96
C ILE A 250 -18.60 14.95 11.80
N SER A 251 -19.22 15.97 11.21
CA SER A 251 -20.15 16.88 11.89
C SER A 251 -21.56 16.29 12.04
N ALA A 252 -21.81 15.11 11.47
CA ALA A 252 -23.10 14.46 11.48
C ALA A 252 -22.93 12.93 11.68
N PRO A 253 -22.45 12.51 12.86
CA PRO A 253 -22.00 11.14 13.13
C PRO A 253 -23.12 10.10 12.97
N ASP A 254 -24.38 10.49 13.16
CA ASP A 254 -25.52 9.59 12.97
C ASP A 254 -25.60 9.05 11.52
N PHE A 255 -25.07 9.79 10.54
CA PHE A 255 -25.01 9.33 9.15
C PHE A 255 -23.83 8.40 8.85
N LEU A 256 -22.77 8.40 9.67
CA LEU A 256 -21.57 7.59 9.41
C LEU A 256 -21.88 6.09 9.39
N MET A 257 -22.79 5.62 10.25
CA MET A 257 -23.15 4.20 10.25
C MET A 257 -23.90 3.79 8.98
N HIS A 258 -24.83 4.62 8.52
CA HIS A 258 -25.51 4.39 7.24
C HIS A 258 -24.53 4.48 6.07
N TYR A 259 -23.63 5.46 6.11
CA TYR A 259 -22.59 5.64 5.13
C TYR A 259 -21.77 4.37 4.92
N PHE A 260 -21.21 3.78 5.97
CA PHE A 260 -20.42 2.55 5.85
C PHE A 260 -21.25 1.35 5.43
N LYS A 261 -22.52 1.25 5.86
CA LYS A 261 -23.41 0.15 5.49
C LYS A 261 -23.66 0.06 3.98
N PHE A 262 -23.79 1.20 3.30
CA PHE A 262 -24.09 1.22 1.85
C PHE A 262 -22.85 1.40 0.98
N LEU A 263 -21.68 1.56 1.60
CA LEU A 263 -20.42 1.77 0.91
C LEU A 263 -20.02 0.57 0.05
N GLU A 264 -20.36 -0.66 0.48
CA GLU A 264 -19.98 -1.89 -0.23
C GLU A 264 -20.48 -1.95 -1.67
N LYS A 265 -21.59 -1.26 -1.97
CA LYS A 265 -22.20 -1.35 -3.29
C LYS A 265 -21.54 -0.44 -4.32
N TYR A 266 -21.00 0.71 -3.89
CA TYR A 266 -20.40 1.74 -4.76
C TYR A 266 -19.23 2.47 -4.06
N PRO A 267 -18.15 1.75 -3.69
CA PRO A 267 -17.04 2.30 -2.92
C PRO A 267 -16.27 3.42 -3.64
N GLU A 268 -16.24 3.43 -4.96
CA GLU A 268 -15.65 4.48 -5.79
C GLU A 268 -16.39 5.83 -5.64
N ASN A 269 -17.69 5.78 -5.39
CA ASN A 269 -18.54 6.94 -5.20
C ASN A 269 -18.61 7.41 -3.75
N ALA A 270 -17.85 6.80 -2.84
CA ALA A 270 -17.97 7.02 -1.40
C ALA A 270 -17.83 8.51 -0.98
N ASN A 271 -16.96 9.28 -1.64
CA ASN A 271 -16.86 10.73 -1.37
C ASN A 271 -18.10 11.50 -1.87
N ILE A 272 -18.65 11.13 -3.03
CA ILE A 272 -19.84 11.77 -3.60
C ILE A 272 -21.09 11.41 -2.80
N PHE A 273 -21.20 10.16 -2.35
CA PHE A 273 -22.26 9.71 -1.48
C PHE A 273 -22.33 10.55 -0.19
N ALA A 274 -21.18 10.77 0.47
CA ALA A 274 -21.11 11.63 1.65
C ALA A 274 -21.54 13.08 1.35
N LYS A 275 -21.15 13.64 0.20
CA LYS A 275 -21.57 14.99 -0.21
C LYS A 275 -23.08 15.07 -0.46
N ASN A 276 -23.67 14.06 -1.09
CA ASN A 276 -25.12 13.98 -1.29
C ASN A 276 -25.87 13.88 0.04
N ILE A 277 -25.38 13.08 1.00
CA ILE A 277 -25.96 13.04 2.36
C ILE A 277 -25.93 14.44 3.00
N MET A 278 -24.80 15.14 2.96
CA MET A 278 -24.68 16.48 3.52
C MET A 278 -25.62 17.49 2.86
N LEU A 279 -25.71 17.46 1.53
CA LEU A 279 -26.58 18.35 0.78
C LEU A 279 -28.06 18.09 1.09
N LEU A 280 -28.49 16.83 1.09
CA LEU A 280 -29.89 16.48 1.32
C LEU A 280 -30.31 16.67 2.77
N SER A 281 -29.39 16.48 3.72
CA SER A 281 -29.66 16.78 5.13
C SER A 281 -29.75 18.27 5.42
N SER A 282 -29.00 19.13 4.71
CA SER A 282 -29.08 20.59 4.91
C SER A 282 -30.43 21.19 4.48
N VAL A 283 -31.16 20.49 3.62
CA VAL A 283 -32.53 20.85 3.18
C VAL A 283 -33.62 19.95 3.77
N SER A 284 -33.29 19.14 4.78
CA SER A 284 -34.24 18.23 5.45
C SER A 284 -34.94 17.22 4.52
N LEU A 285 -34.31 16.86 3.39
CA LEU A 285 -34.77 15.80 2.49
C LEU A 285 -34.23 14.42 2.88
N LEU A 286 -33.23 14.38 3.76
CA LEU A 286 -32.67 13.16 4.33
C LEU A 286 -32.42 13.36 5.82
N GLU A 287 -32.99 12.48 6.64
CA GLU A 287 -32.77 12.45 8.09
C GLU A 287 -31.93 11.23 8.47
N SER A 288 -31.24 11.27 9.61
CA SER A 288 -30.45 10.11 10.06
C SER A 288 -31.29 8.88 10.34
N ARG A 289 -32.57 9.08 10.67
CA ARG A 289 -33.56 8.01 10.92
C ARG A 289 -34.39 7.65 9.68
N SER A 290 -34.05 8.21 8.52
CA SER A 290 -34.70 7.88 7.24
C SER A 290 -34.69 6.38 6.96
N ALA A 291 -35.61 5.96 6.08
CA ALA A 291 -35.68 4.57 5.70
C ALA A 291 -34.35 4.11 5.07
N THR A 292 -34.01 2.83 5.26
CA THR A 292 -32.83 2.23 4.61
C THR A 292 -32.84 2.45 3.10
N GLU A 293 -34.04 2.48 2.48
CA GLU A 293 -34.22 2.74 1.06
C GLU A 293 -33.76 4.13 0.63
N ASP A 294 -33.93 5.16 1.46
CA ASP A 294 -33.49 6.52 1.16
C ASP A 294 -31.98 6.55 0.97
N PHE A 295 -31.23 5.96 1.91
CA PHE A 295 -29.78 5.87 1.81
C PHE A 295 -29.30 5.01 0.62
N ILE A 296 -30.03 3.94 0.29
CA ILE A 296 -29.74 3.14 -0.92
C ILE A 296 -29.91 4.00 -2.17
N ASN A 297 -30.95 4.84 -2.23
CA ASN A 297 -31.20 5.71 -3.36
C ASN A 297 -30.14 6.80 -3.48
N VAL A 298 -29.77 7.44 -2.35
CA VAL A 298 -28.69 8.43 -2.30
C VAL A 298 -27.34 7.81 -2.70
N SER A 299 -27.06 6.56 -2.33
CA SER A 299 -25.80 5.88 -2.69
C SER A 299 -25.63 5.63 -4.20
N LYS A 300 -26.71 5.64 -4.97
CA LYS A 300 -26.69 5.49 -6.43
C LYS A 300 -26.42 6.80 -7.16
N LEU A 301 -26.51 7.93 -6.46
CA LEU A 301 -26.33 9.24 -7.08
C LEU A 301 -24.85 9.52 -7.32
N GLY A 302 -24.47 9.58 -8.59
CA GLY A 302 -23.12 9.89 -9.04
C GLY A 302 -22.77 11.37 -8.98
N LEU A 303 -21.62 11.70 -9.58
CA LEU A 303 -21.05 13.05 -9.56
C LEU A 303 -21.95 14.08 -10.27
N GLY A 304 -22.50 13.76 -11.44
CA GLY A 304 -23.38 14.67 -12.17
C GLY A 304 -24.66 14.99 -11.39
N ALA A 305 -25.24 14.00 -10.72
CA ALA A 305 -26.39 14.20 -9.83
C ALA A 305 -26.05 15.14 -8.67
N TYR A 306 -24.90 14.96 -8.02
CA TYR A 306 -24.44 15.87 -6.97
C TYR A 306 -24.34 17.32 -7.46
N HIS A 307 -23.69 17.56 -8.60
CA HIS A 307 -23.56 18.91 -9.15
C HIS A 307 -24.92 19.52 -9.48
N PHE A 308 -25.80 18.76 -10.14
CA PHE A 308 -27.12 19.24 -10.50
C PHE A 308 -27.98 19.56 -9.27
N LEU A 309 -28.01 18.68 -8.27
CA LEU A 309 -28.70 18.93 -6.99
C LEU A 309 -28.15 20.17 -6.28
N ASN A 310 -26.84 20.42 -6.35
CA ASN A 310 -26.24 21.61 -5.76
C ASN A 310 -26.66 22.91 -6.48
N HIS A 311 -26.86 22.86 -7.80
CA HIS A 311 -27.44 23.98 -8.55
C HIS A 311 -28.92 24.21 -8.21
N LEU A 312 -29.71 23.14 -8.09
CA LEU A 312 -31.10 23.23 -7.59
C LEU A 312 -31.15 23.84 -6.19
N HIS A 313 -30.27 23.42 -5.28
CA HIS A 313 -30.17 23.97 -3.93
C HIS A 313 -29.84 25.47 -3.96
N SER A 314 -28.83 25.85 -4.74
CA SER A 314 -28.39 27.25 -4.88
C SER A 314 -29.47 28.18 -5.45
N ALA A 315 -30.38 27.64 -6.27
CA ALA A 315 -31.53 28.36 -6.82
C ALA A 315 -32.78 28.33 -5.92
N GLY A 316 -32.73 27.66 -4.77
CA GLY A 316 -33.87 27.45 -3.89
C GLY A 316 -34.96 26.55 -4.50
N MET A 317 -34.56 25.61 -5.36
CA MET A 317 -35.42 24.69 -6.09
C MET A 317 -35.20 23.21 -5.71
N LEU A 318 -34.34 22.93 -4.72
CA LEU A 318 -34.16 21.58 -4.20
C LEU A 318 -35.21 21.29 -3.12
N ASP A 319 -36.19 20.47 -3.49
CA ASP A 319 -37.32 20.02 -2.67
C ASP A 319 -37.61 18.53 -2.92
N ALA A 320 -38.67 18.00 -2.29
CA ALA A 320 -39.01 16.58 -2.40
C ALA A 320 -39.39 16.15 -3.82
N GLU A 321 -39.99 17.04 -4.62
CA GLU A 321 -40.43 16.74 -5.99
C GLU A 321 -39.24 16.71 -6.95
N SER A 322 -38.44 17.77 -6.96
CA SER A 322 -37.22 17.86 -7.76
C SER A 322 -36.21 16.76 -7.41
N TYR A 323 -36.05 16.44 -6.11
CA TYR A 323 -35.23 15.32 -5.67
C TYR A 323 -35.74 13.97 -6.20
N LYS A 324 -37.05 13.72 -6.12
CA LYS A 324 -37.67 12.50 -6.66
C LYS A 324 -37.47 12.38 -8.17
N MET A 325 -37.56 13.48 -8.92
CA MET A 325 -37.30 13.48 -10.36
C MET A 325 -35.85 13.06 -10.67
N VAL A 326 -34.88 13.59 -9.92
CA VAL A 326 -33.46 13.23 -10.07
C VAL A 326 -33.21 11.77 -9.70
N LEU A 327 -33.83 11.27 -8.64
CA LEU A 327 -33.73 9.85 -8.24
C LEU A 327 -34.27 8.89 -9.30
N GLN A 328 -35.39 9.24 -9.93
CA GLN A 328 -36.05 8.36 -10.90
C GLN A 328 -35.37 8.35 -12.27
N ASN A 329 -34.72 9.45 -12.66
CA ASN A 329 -34.19 9.63 -14.02
C ASN A 329 -32.77 10.22 -14.02
N ASN A 330 -31.82 9.52 -13.40
CA ASN A 330 -30.42 9.95 -13.33
C ASN A 330 -29.59 9.63 -14.59
N GLY A 331 -30.14 8.91 -15.57
CA GLY A 331 -29.38 8.39 -16.71
C GLY A 331 -28.67 9.44 -17.58
N ILE A 332 -29.18 10.68 -17.66
CA ILE A 332 -28.50 11.81 -18.32
C ILE A 332 -27.34 12.31 -17.45
N LEU A 333 -27.54 12.38 -16.13
CA LEU A 333 -26.56 12.88 -15.16
C LEU A 333 -25.40 11.91 -14.94
N ASP A 334 -25.56 10.65 -15.36
CA ASP A 334 -24.52 9.63 -15.32
C ASP A 334 -23.67 9.57 -16.62
N GLN A 335 -23.99 10.37 -17.64
CA GLN A 335 -23.19 10.45 -18.88
C GLN A 335 -21.88 11.21 -18.65
N GLU A 336 -20.75 10.65 -19.11
CA GLU A 336 -19.41 11.26 -18.92
C GLU A 336 -19.33 12.69 -19.45
N GLU A 337 -19.94 12.98 -20.61
CA GLU A 337 -19.96 14.32 -21.22
C GLU A 337 -20.70 15.34 -20.33
N VAL A 338 -21.82 14.93 -19.74
CA VAL A 338 -22.63 15.76 -18.84
C VAL A 338 -21.91 15.96 -17.51
N ILE A 339 -21.32 14.89 -16.95
CA ILE A 339 -20.49 14.97 -15.74
C ILE A 339 -19.32 15.92 -15.96
N GLY A 340 -18.62 15.79 -17.09
CA GLY A 340 -17.51 16.64 -17.48
C GLY A 340 -17.93 18.10 -17.55
N SER A 341 -19.00 18.39 -18.28
CA SER A 341 -19.56 19.74 -18.45
C SER A 341 -20.01 20.37 -17.14
N LEU A 342 -20.73 19.63 -16.27
CA LEU A 342 -21.12 20.10 -14.94
C LEU A 342 -19.92 20.36 -14.02
N SER A 343 -18.88 19.51 -14.12
CA SER A 343 -17.67 19.63 -13.30
C SER A 343 -16.76 20.79 -13.73
N SER A 344 -16.82 21.20 -15.00
CA SER A 344 -16.03 22.30 -15.56
C SER A 344 -16.70 23.68 -15.45
N LEU A 345 -17.93 23.75 -14.94
CA LEU A 345 -18.61 25.03 -14.75
C LEU A 345 -17.82 25.95 -13.80
N PRO A 346 -17.74 27.26 -14.10
CA PRO A 346 -17.17 28.24 -13.18
C PRO A 346 -17.83 28.19 -11.79
N LEU A 347 -17.02 28.39 -10.73
CA LEU A 347 -17.49 28.31 -9.33
C LEU A 347 -18.67 29.25 -9.01
N MET A 348 -18.83 30.34 -9.76
CA MET A 348 -19.87 31.35 -9.56
C MET A 348 -21.05 31.20 -10.51
N THR A 349 -21.11 30.12 -11.30
CA THR A 349 -22.21 29.87 -12.22
C THR A 349 -23.53 29.76 -11.47
N ARG A 350 -24.52 30.53 -11.92
CA ARG A 350 -25.89 30.52 -11.39
C ARG A 350 -26.87 30.33 -12.53
N PHE A 351 -27.52 29.18 -12.53
CA PHE A 351 -28.65 28.95 -13.42
C PHE A 351 -29.87 29.72 -12.92
N ASN A 352 -30.63 30.26 -13.86
CA ASN A 352 -31.94 30.81 -13.56
C ASN A 352 -32.98 29.69 -13.37
N LYS A 353 -34.13 30.02 -12.78
CA LYS A 353 -35.17 29.01 -12.48
C LYS A 353 -35.69 28.31 -13.73
N THR A 354 -35.89 29.06 -14.82
CA THR A 354 -36.42 28.51 -16.08
C THR A 354 -35.46 27.52 -16.75
N GLU A 355 -34.15 27.73 -16.64
CA GLU A 355 -33.13 26.79 -17.11
C GLU A 355 -33.20 25.49 -16.32
N LEU A 356 -33.26 25.58 -14.98
CA LEU A 356 -33.33 24.40 -14.11
C LEU A 356 -34.65 23.63 -14.26
N GLU A 357 -35.76 24.32 -14.44
CA GLU A 357 -37.06 23.72 -14.78
C GLU A 357 -36.98 22.96 -16.11
N HIS A 358 -36.36 23.57 -17.13
CA HIS A 358 -36.14 22.91 -18.41
C HIS A 358 -35.24 21.68 -18.25
N MET A 359 -34.15 21.79 -17.49
CA MET A 359 -33.25 20.66 -17.22
C MET A 359 -33.96 19.53 -16.47
N LEU A 360 -34.78 19.83 -15.46
CA LEU A 360 -35.63 18.85 -14.77
C LEU A 360 -36.62 18.18 -15.73
N HIS A 361 -37.24 18.96 -16.61
CA HIS A 361 -38.13 18.43 -17.63
C HIS A 361 -37.39 17.51 -18.61
N LEU A 362 -36.15 17.84 -18.99
CA LEU A 362 -35.32 16.96 -19.83
C LEU A 362 -34.98 15.66 -19.11
N LEU A 363 -34.68 15.69 -17.79
CA LEU A 363 -34.47 14.47 -17.00
C LEU A 363 -35.71 13.57 -17.01
N SER A 364 -36.91 14.13 -16.97
CA SER A 364 -38.15 13.33 -16.99
C SER A 364 -38.45 12.62 -18.32
N ARG A 365 -37.71 12.93 -19.39
CA ARG A 365 -37.87 12.31 -20.71
C ARG A 365 -37.03 11.05 -20.85
N SER A 366 -37.40 10.19 -21.81
CA SER A 366 -36.59 9.02 -22.16
C SER A 366 -35.17 9.43 -22.58
N LEU A 367 -34.17 8.71 -22.08
CA LEU A 367 -32.77 8.92 -22.44
C LEU A 367 -32.57 8.73 -23.95
N CYS A 368 -32.26 9.81 -24.65
CA CYS A 368 -31.89 9.79 -26.07
C CYS A 368 -30.93 10.94 -26.36
N LYS A 369 -30.19 10.84 -27.46
CA LYS A 369 -29.14 11.80 -27.82
C LYS A 369 -29.65 13.24 -27.84
N SER A 370 -30.81 13.49 -28.43
CA SER A 370 -31.40 14.85 -28.47
C SER A 370 -31.68 15.43 -27.08
N THR A 371 -32.12 14.61 -26.11
CA THR A 371 -32.37 15.08 -24.74
C THR A 371 -31.04 15.44 -24.05
N THR A 372 -30.01 14.62 -24.23
CA THR A 372 -28.66 14.88 -23.71
C THR A 372 -28.05 16.14 -24.35
N ASP A 373 -28.13 16.28 -25.68
CA ASP A 373 -27.62 17.45 -26.41
C ASP A 373 -28.30 18.73 -25.93
N ASN A 374 -29.62 18.70 -25.72
CA ASN A 374 -30.35 19.85 -25.17
C ASN A 374 -29.92 20.20 -23.74
N PHE A 375 -29.60 19.20 -22.91
CA PHE A 375 -29.07 19.42 -21.57
C PHE A 375 -27.68 20.06 -21.62
N LEU A 376 -26.80 19.55 -22.48
CA LEU A 376 -25.46 20.08 -22.71
C LEU A 376 -25.49 21.51 -23.26
N ASN A 377 -26.39 21.83 -24.20
CA ASN A 377 -26.55 23.18 -24.75
C ASN A 377 -26.85 24.22 -23.65
N ILE A 378 -27.64 23.84 -22.63
CA ILE A 378 -27.89 24.72 -21.48
C ILE A 378 -26.59 24.92 -20.70
N LEU A 379 -25.80 23.87 -20.46
CA LEU A 379 -24.52 23.99 -19.74
C LEU A 379 -23.47 24.81 -20.52
N GLU A 380 -23.38 24.63 -21.84
CA GLU A 380 -22.44 25.33 -22.72
C GLU A 380 -22.66 26.84 -22.72
N ALA A 381 -23.91 27.30 -22.59
CA ALA A 381 -24.23 28.73 -22.47
C ALA A 381 -23.58 29.40 -21.25
N HIS A 382 -23.19 28.61 -20.24
CA HIS A 382 -22.53 29.07 -19.01
C HIS A 382 -21.02 28.80 -18.99
N HIS A 383 -20.47 28.17 -20.02
CA HIS A 383 -19.03 28.06 -20.20
C HIS A 383 -18.49 29.39 -20.74
N PHE A 384 -17.31 29.81 -20.26
CA PHE A 384 -16.63 30.97 -20.83
C PHE A 384 -16.42 30.72 -22.33
N SER A 385 -17.12 31.48 -23.17
CA SER A 385 -16.73 31.64 -24.57
C SER A 385 -15.38 32.34 -24.55
N CYS A 386 -14.29 31.58 -24.68
CA CYS A 386 -13.01 32.19 -25.05
C CYS A 386 -13.21 32.70 -26.48
N PRO A 387 -13.25 34.03 -26.73
CA PRO A 387 -13.28 34.49 -28.11
C PRO A 387 -11.97 34.02 -28.75
N PRO A 388 -11.98 33.51 -30.00
CA PRO A 388 -10.74 33.26 -30.70
C PRO A 388 -9.93 34.57 -30.68
N ALA A 389 -8.66 34.48 -30.27
CA ALA A 389 -7.77 35.63 -30.28
C ALA A 389 -7.89 36.34 -31.63
N PRO A 390 -8.05 37.68 -31.66
CA PRO A 390 -8.15 38.39 -32.91
C PRO A 390 -6.94 38.02 -33.75
N SER A 391 -7.21 37.44 -34.93
CA SER A 391 -6.19 37.25 -35.95
C SER A 391 -5.53 38.61 -36.14
N ILE A 392 -4.23 38.67 -35.86
CA ILE A 392 -3.42 39.83 -36.20
C ILE A 392 -3.52 39.94 -37.71
N GLY A 393 -4.38 40.86 -38.16
CA GLY A 393 -4.46 41.28 -39.53
C GLY A 393 -3.07 41.75 -39.94
N THR A 394 -2.52 41.08 -40.95
CA THR A 394 -1.53 41.64 -41.84
C THR A 394 -2.06 42.97 -42.37
N CYS A 395 -1.58 44.08 -41.80
CA CYS A 395 -1.51 45.35 -42.50
C CYS A 395 -0.09 45.52 -43.02
N LEU A 396 0.02 45.41 -44.35
CA LEU A 396 1.04 46.04 -45.17
C LEU A 396 0.96 47.56 -45.03
#